data_AF-A0A958SXD3-F1
#
_entry.id   AF-A0A958SXD3-F1
#
_cell.length_a   1.000
_cell.length_b   1.000
_cell.length_c   1.000
_cell.angle_alpha   90.00
_cell.angle_beta   90.00
_cell.angle_gamma   90.00
#
_symmetry.space_group_name_H-M   'P 1'
#
loop_
_entity.id
_entity.type
_entity.pdbx_description
1 polymer ?
#
loop_
_entity_poly.entity_id
_entity_poly.type
_entity_poly.pdbx_seq_one_letter_code
_entity_poly.pdbx_strand_id
1 'polypeptide(L)'
;MKKTFIPIILSFVLVTCKSSQIDTSLVLSPEAISGNITQSVNYLASDELLGRGTGTEGIDEAATFIENEFKKAGVKPYFDSYRDIFDARGKKAYNVIGYLEGNDEQL
;
A
#
# COMPACT_ATOMS: atom_id res chain seq x y z
N MET A 1 -43.84 8.44 55.44
CA MET A 1 -42.49 8.18 54.90
C MET A 1 -42.67 7.23 53.71
N LYS A 2 -42.49 7.73 52.47
CA LYS A 2 -41.39 7.35 51.55
C LYS A 2 -41.33 5.80 51.39
N LYS A 3 -41.51 5.17 50.22
CA LYS A 3 -41.00 5.50 48.88
C LYS A 3 -41.81 4.73 47.81
N THR A 4 -42.05 5.40 46.69
CA THR A 4 -42.48 4.86 45.39
C THR A 4 -41.49 3.86 44.82
N PHE A 5 -41.95 2.81 44.13
CA PHE A 5 -41.15 2.07 43.14
C PHE A 5 -42.05 1.43 42.06
N ILE A 6 -42.14 2.10 40.91
CA ILE A 6 -42.54 1.52 39.63
C ILE A 6 -41.24 1.14 38.91
N PRO A 7 -41.17 -0.04 38.28
CA PRO A 7 -40.45 -0.16 37.01
C PRO A 7 -41.42 -0.76 35.98
N ILE A 8 -41.96 0.02 35.04
CA ILE A 8 -41.38 0.27 33.70
C ILE A 8 -40.51 -0.92 33.26
N ILE A 9 -41.17 -2.05 33.00
CA ILE A 9 -40.64 -3.16 32.21
C ILE A 9 -41.58 -3.32 31.01
N LEU A 10 -41.53 -2.38 30.05
CA LEU A 10 -42.17 -2.58 28.74
C LEU A 10 -41.61 -1.72 27.60
N SER A 11 -40.39 -1.17 27.72
CA SER A 11 -39.84 -0.34 26.63
C SER A 11 -38.33 -0.50 26.43
N PHE A 12 -37.82 -1.73 26.52
CA PHE A 12 -36.44 -2.03 26.14
C PHE A 12 -36.38 -3.21 25.16
N VAL A 13 -37.12 -3.08 24.07
CA VAL A 13 -36.89 -3.86 22.83
C VAL A 13 -36.58 -2.86 21.73
N LEU A 14 -35.56 -2.02 21.94
CA LEU A 14 -34.87 -1.36 20.84
C LEU A 14 -33.82 -2.34 20.35
N VAL A 15 -34.28 -3.18 19.41
CA VAL A 15 -33.56 -3.70 18.25
C VAL A 15 -32.09 -3.25 18.20
N THR A 16 -31.21 -4.06 18.79
CA THR A 16 -29.78 -4.01 18.48
C THR A 16 -29.63 -4.70 17.12
N CYS A 17 -29.75 -3.91 16.06
CA CYS A 17 -29.18 -4.28 14.78
C CYS A 17 -27.71 -3.88 14.86
N LYS A 18 -26.83 -4.80 15.28
CA LYS A 18 -25.42 -4.68 14.92
C LYS A 18 -25.33 -5.00 13.43
N SER A 19 -25.61 -3.99 12.60
CA SER A 19 -25.15 -4.02 11.23
C SER A 19 -23.63 -4.10 11.30
N SER A 20 -23.05 -5.26 10.97
CA SER A 20 -21.62 -5.34 10.72
C SER A 20 -21.33 -4.32 9.64
N GLN A 21 -20.64 -3.25 10.02
CA GLN A 21 -20.04 -2.34 9.06
C GLN A 21 -19.10 -3.23 8.23
N ILE A 22 -19.43 -3.39 6.95
CA ILE A 22 -18.45 -3.86 5.98
C ILE A 22 -17.37 -2.80 6.02
N ASP A 23 -16.24 -3.12 6.65
CA ASP A 23 -15.01 -2.34 6.55
C ASP A 23 -14.67 -2.26 5.06
N THR A 24 -15.14 -1.18 4.45
CA THR A 24 -14.71 -0.75 3.12
C THR A 24 -13.33 -0.12 3.30
N SER A 25 -12.36 -0.89 3.80
CA SER A 25 -11.04 -0.42 4.22
C SER A 25 -10.06 -0.25 3.06
N LEU A 26 -10.56 -0.07 1.82
CA LEU A 26 -9.71 0.04 0.63
C LEU A 26 -10.25 0.96 -0.46
N VAL A 27 -11.14 1.89 -0.11
CA VAL A 27 -11.40 3.05 -0.99
C VAL A 27 -10.51 4.19 -0.49
N LEU A 28 -9.26 4.20 -0.96
CA LEU A 28 -8.40 5.38 -0.86
C LEU A 28 -9.17 6.55 -1.50
N SER A 29 -9.28 7.68 -0.80
CA SER A 29 -9.93 8.84 -1.39
C SER A 29 -9.18 9.24 -2.67
N PRO A 30 -9.85 9.77 -3.70
CA PRO A 30 -9.19 10.25 -4.90
C PRO A 30 -8.01 11.20 -4.60
N GLU A 31 -8.13 11.99 -3.53
CA GLU A 31 -7.08 12.89 -3.04
C GLU A 31 -5.88 12.13 -2.47
N ALA A 32 -6.09 11.04 -1.72
CA ALA A 32 -5.02 10.21 -1.19
C ALA A 32 -4.25 9.46 -2.30
N ILE A 33 -4.96 8.96 -3.32
CA ILE A 33 -4.35 8.32 -4.50
C ILE A 33 -3.55 9.35 -5.29
N SER A 34 -4.16 10.51 -5.56
CA SER A 34 -3.51 11.60 -6.29
C SER A 34 -2.25 12.10 -5.57
N GLY A 35 -2.29 12.22 -4.24
CA GLY A 35 -1.15 12.61 -3.42
C GLY A 35 0.03 11.64 -3.52
N ASN A 36 -0.22 10.34 -3.35
CA ASN A 36 0.84 9.31 -3.40
C ASN A 36 1.47 9.19 -4.80
N ILE A 37 0.66 9.26 -5.85
CA ILE A 37 1.14 9.26 -7.23
C ILE A 37 2.00 10.51 -7.48
N THR A 38 1.52 11.70 -7.08
CA THR A 38 2.24 12.96 -7.24
C THR A 38 3.58 12.93 -6.52
N GLN A 39 3.64 12.43 -5.29
CA GLN A 39 4.90 12.29 -4.55
C GLN A 39 5.90 11.37 -5.26
N SER A 40 5.43 10.20 -5.72
CA SER A 40 6.28 9.24 -6.42
C SER A 40 6.83 9.80 -7.73
N VAL A 41 5.97 10.44 -8.54
CA VAL A 41 6.36 11.08 -9.80
C VAL A 41 7.35 12.22 -9.54
N ASN A 42 7.07 13.08 -8.55
CA ASN A 42 7.93 14.21 -8.22
C ASN A 42 9.33 13.75 -7.80
N TYR A 43 9.43 12.74 -6.92
CA TYR A 43 10.73 12.22 -6.52
C TYR A 43 11.48 11.57 -7.70
N LEU A 44 10.82 10.70 -8.45
CA LEU A 44 11.43 10.00 -9.60
C LEU A 44 11.83 10.92 -10.76
N ALA A 45 11.24 12.12 -10.83
CA ALA A 45 11.59 13.15 -11.81
C ALA A 45 12.42 14.29 -11.20
N SER A 46 12.81 14.20 -9.94
CA SER A 46 13.53 15.27 -9.25
C SER A 46 14.98 15.40 -9.72
N ASP A 47 15.52 16.60 -9.56
CA ASP A 47 16.94 16.89 -9.81
C ASP A 47 17.86 16.13 -8.82
N GLU A 48 17.34 15.68 -7.67
CA GLU A 48 18.07 14.90 -6.67
C GLU A 48 18.68 13.64 -7.28
N LEU A 49 17.94 12.98 -8.18
CA LEU A 49 18.42 11.75 -8.82
C LEU A 49 19.47 12.00 -9.90
N LEU A 50 19.71 13.25 -10.31
CA LEU A 50 20.67 13.64 -11.37
C LEU A 50 20.51 12.87 -12.70
N GLY A 51 19.35 12.23 -12.92
CA GLY A 51 19.04 11.35 -14.05
C GLY A 51 19.15 9.85 -13.73
N ARG A 52 18.27 9.07 -14.36
CA ARG A 52 18.10 7.61 -14.13
C ARG A 52 18.58 6.76 -15.32
N GLY A 53 19.70 7.15 -15.92
CA GLY A 53 20.29 6.41 -17.03
C GLY A 53 20.90 5.09 -16.56
N THR A 54 20.92 4.05 -17.39
CA THR A 54 21.56 2.77 -17.01
C THR A 54 23.03 2.97 -16.64
N GLY A 55 23.39 2.59 -15.42
CA GLY A 55 24.73 2.71 -14.85
C GLY A 55 25.04 4.05 -14.16
N THR A 56 24.05 4.94 -13.97
CA THR A 56 24.20 6.14 -13.12
C THR A 56 23.88 5.85 -11.66
N GLU A 57 24.36 6.69 -10.74
CA GLU A 57 23.97 6.60 -9.31
C GLU A 57 22.46 6.80 -9.13
N GLY A 58 21.87 7.73 -9.90
CA GLY A 58 20.43 7.97 -9.88
C GLY A 58 19.54 6.78 -10.24
N ILE A 59 20.02 5.81 -11.04
CA ILE A 59 19.23 4.58 -11.27
C ILE A 59 19.20 3.70 -10.00
N ASP A 60 20.27 3.67 -9.22
CA ASP A 60 20.36 2.91 -7.96
C ASP A 60 19.48 3.51 -6.88
N GLU A 61 19.44 4.84 -6.78
CA GLU A 61 18.53 5.55 -5.88
C GLU A 61 17.07 5.37 -6.29
N ALA A 62 16.76 5.50 -7.58
CA ALA A 62 15.41 5.30 -8.10
C ALA A 62 14.90 3.88 -7.83
N ALA A 63 15.73 2.86 -8.03
CA ALA A 63 15.35 1.49 -7.72
C ALA A 63 15.16 1.28 -6.22
N THR A 64 16.05 1.84 -5.38
CA THR A 64 15.90 1.80 -3.92
C THR A 64 14.59 2.42 -3.46
N PHE A 65 14.20 3.55 -4.07
CA PHE A 65 12.90 4.17 -3.81
C PHE A 65 11.73 3.22 -4.14
N ILE A 66 11.71 2.64 -5.35
CA ILE A 66 10.64 1.72 -5.77
C ILE A 66 10.60 0.48 -4.85
N GLU A 67 11.75 -0.09 -4.50
CA GLU A 67 11.83 -1.20 -3.54
C GLU A 67 11.21 -0.84 -2.19
N ASN A 68 11.45 0.38 -1.70
CA ASN A 68 10.90 0.84 -0.44
C ASN A 68 9.39 1.05 -0.53
N GLU A 69 8.88 1.55 -1.65
CA GLU A 69 7.43 1.63 -1.89
C GLU A 69 6.79 0.24 -1.94
N PHE A 70 7.43 -0.75 -2.58
CA PHE A 70 6.99 -2.14 -2.56
C PHE A 70 6.95 -2.71 -1.14
N LYS A 71 8.01 -2.51 -0.35
CA LYS A 71 8.06 -2.94 1.06
C LYS A 71 6.95 -2.30 1.89
N LYS A 72 6.72 -0.98 1.75
CA LYS A 72 5.64 -0.25 2.44
C LYS A 72 4.26 -0.81 2.09
N ALA A 73 4.07 -1.22 0.83
CA ALA A 73 2.84 -1.82 0.35
C ALA A 73 2.70 -3.33 0.67
N GLY A 74 3.68 -3.94 1.34
CA GLY A 74 3.66 -5.38 1.66
C GLY A 74 3.91 -6.30 0.47
N VAL A 75 4.39 -5.76 -0.66
CA VAL A 75 4.76 -6.54 -1.85
C VAL A 75 6.07 -7.27 -1.60
N LYS A 76 6.11 -8.59 -1.84
CA LYS A 76 7.31 -9.42 -1.64
C LYS A 76 8.23 -9.37 -2.87
N PRO A 77 9.57 -9.53 -2.73
CA PRO A 77 10.45 -9.66 -3.89
C PRO A 77 10.17 -10.98 -4.63
N TYR A 78 10.20 -10.97 -5.97
CA TYR A 78 9.92 -12.18 -6.75
C TYR A 78 11.07 -13.20 -6.73
N PHE A 79 12.31 -12.72 -6.65
CA PHE A 79 13.51 -13.56 -6.50
C PHE A 79 14.10 -13.41 -5.08
N ASP A 80 15.38 -13.75 -4.88
CA ASP A 80 16.12 -13.53 -3.63
C ASP A 80 16.15 -12.05 -3.22
N SER A 81 16.02 -11.14 -4.18
CA SER A 81 15.87 -9.71 -3.96
C SER A 81 14.88 -9.11 -4.96
N TYR A 82 14.48 -7.85 -4.76
CA TYR A 82 13.67 -7.14 -5.75
C TYR A 82 14.41 -6.86 -7.05
N ARG A 83 15.76 -6.88 -7.06
CA ARG A 83 16.56 -6.55 -8.23
C ARG A 83 16.88 -7.80 -9.06
N ASP A 84 16.35 -7.85 -10.27
CA ASP A 84 16.69 -8.86 -11.27
C ASP A 84 17.74 -8.28 -12.22
N ILE A 85 18.98 -8.78 -12.12
CA ILE A 85 20.17 -8.18 -12.76
C ILE A 85 20.40 -8.77 -14.14
N PHE A 86 20.66 -7.92 -15.12
CA PHE A 86 21.02 -8.31 -16.48
C PHE A 86 22.09 -7.40 -17.10
N ASP A 87 22.71 -7.86 -18.19
CA ASP A 87 23.63 -7.05 -18.98
C ASP A 87 22.89 -6.26 -20.07
N ALA A 88 23.09 -4.95 -20.08
CA ALA A 88 22.58 -4.04 -21.08
C ALA A 88 23.74 -3.45 -21.89
N ARG A 89 24.31 -4.25 -22.79
CA ARG A 89 25.43 -3.88 -23.69
C ARG A 89 26.72 -3.56 -22.91
N GLY A 90 27.13 -4.46 -22.02
CA GLY A 90 28.33 -4.31 -21.19
C GLY A 90 28.13 -3.43 -19.95
N LYS A 91 26.87 -3.06 -19.65
CA LYS A 91 26.51 -2.32 -18.44
C LYS A 91 25.59 -3.17 -17.59
N LYS A 92 25.89 -3.25 -16.29
CA LYS A 92 24.98 -3.85 -15.32
C LYS A 92 23.69 -3.03 -15.25
N ALA A 93 22.56 -3.66 -15.51
CA ALA A 93 21.22 -3.12 -15.37
C ALA A 93 20.38 -4.06 -14.49
N TYR A 94 19.21 -3.60 -14.07
CA TYR A 94 18.28 -4.44 -13.34
C TYR A 94 16.83 -4.00 -13.51
N ASN A 95 15.92 -4.96 -13.45
CA ASN A 95 14.50 -4.72 -13.20
C ASN A 95 14.25 -4.66 -11.68
N VAL A 96 13.17 -3.99 -11.25
CA VAL A 96 12.65 -4.07 -9.88
C VAL A 96 11.34 -4.85 -9.91
N ILE A 97 11.32 -6.05 -9.34
CA ILE A 97 10.22 -7.01 -9.49
C ILE A 97 9.73 -7.44 -8.11
N GLY A 98 8.43 -7.22 -7.89
CA GLY A 98 7.71 -7.70 -6.72
C GLY A 98 6.49 -8.52 -7.11
N TYR A 99 5.98 -9.33 -6.19
CA TYR A 99 4.77 -10.11 -6.38
C TYR A 99 3.83 -10.02 -5.18
N LEU A 100 2.55 -10.18 -5.49
CA LEU A 100 1.48 -10.38 -4.54
C LEU A 100 0.86 -11.74 -4.85
N GLU A 101 0.82 -12.58 -3.82
CA GLU A 101 0.23 -13.91 -3.93
C GLU A 101 -1.29 -13.78 -4.05
N GLY A 102 -1.88 -14.54 -4.99
CA GLY A 102 -3.33 -14.63 -5.09
C GLY A 102 -3.93 -15.26 -3.84
N ASN A 103 -5.17 -14.91 -3.52
CA ASN A 103 -5.89 -15.47 -2.38
C ASN A 103 -7.06 -16.36 -2.81
N ASP A 104 -7.09 -16.77 -4.09
CA ASP A 104 -8.04 -17.74 -4.60
C ASP A 104 -7.45 -19.14 -4.44
N GLU A 105 -8.09 -19.98 -3.64
CA GLU A 105 -7.61 -21.34 -3.37
C GLU A 105 -7.81 -22.29 -4.56
N GLN A 106 -8.60 -21.90 -5.58
CA GLN A 106 -9.00 -22.76 -6.70
C GLN A 106 -8.20 -22.52 -7.98
N LEU A 107 -7.23 -21.59 -7.98
CA LEU A 107 -6.34 -21.25 -9.09
C LEU A 107 -4.87 -21.30 -8.65
#